data_AF-A0A924YWI6-F1
#
_entry.id   AF-A0A924YWI6-F1
#
_cell.length_a   1.000
_cell.length_b   1.000
_cell.length_c   1.000
_cell.angle_alpha   90.00
_cell.angle_beta   90.00
_cell.angle_gamma   90.00
#
_symmetry.space_group_name_H-M   'P 1'
#
loop_
_entity.id
_entity.type
_entity.pdbx_description
1 polymer ?
#
loop_
_entity_poly.entity_id
_entity_poly.type
_entity_poly.pdbx_seq_one_letter_code
_entity_poly.pdbx_strand_id
1 'polypeptide(L)'
;MKQVSVYTDLKGREFPLNDLPKAERALVDRLNAEAKKTTDWSTFSNFWMANVSEFYSAQGLTRPQIRQTVGYRIGQDLDSRFAISQGMARSPDYRDELESLIQKRFQTRREFCEATGLSEDMLSHVLSKRKHLAINTLEECLRRIGYSLHIAPTSSG
;
A
#
# COMPACT_ATOMS: atom_id res chain seq x y z
N MET A 1 -2.03 25.63 -16.55
CA MET A 1 -1.37 24.41 -16.03
C MET A 1 -2.42 23.30 -16.05
N LYS A 2 -2.20 22.19 -16.78
CA LYS A 2 -3.15 21.05 -16.73
C LYS A 2 -3.08 20.46 -15.33
N GLN A 3 -4.21 20.39 -14.64
CA GLN A 3 -4.30 19.79 -13.32
C GLN A 3 -3.89 18.31 -13.43
N VAL A 4 -2.86 17.90 -12.68
CA VAL A 4 -2.41 16.51 -12.69
C VAL A 4 -3.43 15.68 -11.94
N SER A 5 -4.09 14.73 -12.61
CA SER A 5 -4.98 13.78 -11.95
C SER A 5 -4.10 12.70 -11.33
N VAL A 6 -3.94 12.75 -10.01
CA VAL A 6 -3.14 11.80 -9.22
C VAL A 6 -4.08 11.00 -8.33
N TYR A 7 -3.85 9.69 -8.23
CA TYR A 7 -4.45 8.84 -7.21
C TYR A 7 -3.46 8.62 -6.07
N THR A 8 -3.89 8.81 -4.83
CA THR A 8 -3.05 8.59 -3.63
C THR A 8 -3.61 7.40 -2.84
N ASP A 9 -2.79 6.36 -2.66
CA ASP A 9 -3.19 5.17 -1.89
C ASP A 9 -3.13 5.41 -0.37
N LEU A 10 -3.60 4.42 0.43
CA LEU A 10 -3.55 4.45 1.90
C LEU A 10 -2.13 4.56 2.46
N LYS A 11 -1.10 4.28 1.65
CA LYS A 11 0.32 4.38 2.01
C LYS A 11 0.95 5.69 1.55
N GLY A 12 0.16 6.61 0.99
CA GLY A 12 0.64 7.89 0.47
C GLY A 12 1.40 7.77 -0.85
N ARG A 13 1.29 6.65 -1.57
CA ARG A 13 1.89 6.50 -2.90
C ARG A 13 1.01 7.15 -3.94
N GLU A 14 1.63 7.95 -4.78
CA GLU A 14 0.98 8.67 -5.85
C GLU A 14 1.09 7.90 -7.17
N PHE A 15 -0.04 7.79 -7.86
CA PHE A 15 -0.15 7.20 -9.20
C PHE A 15 -0.62 8.28 -10.17
N PRO A 16 0.25 8.75 -11.10
CA PRO A 16 -0.16 9.71 -12.11
C PRO A 16 -1.13 9.03 -13.08
N LEU A 17 -2.37 9.50 -13.12
CA LEU A 17 -3.41 8.92 -13.96
C LEU A 17 -3.41 9.51 -15.39
N ASN A 18 -2.70 10.61 -15.60
CA ASN A 18 -2.66 11.31 -16.89
C ASN A 18 -1.82 10.58 -17.94
N ASP A 19 -0.85 9.78 -17.49
CA ASP A 19 0.07 9.05 -18.37
C ASP A 19 -0.43 7.63 -18.70
N LEU A 20 -1.58 7.24 -18.12
CA LEU A 20 -2.17 5.94 -18.38
C LEU A 20 -2.72 5.87 -19.81
N PRO A 21 -2.55 4.74 -20.51
CA PRO A 21 -3.27 4.46 -21.73
C PRO A 21 -4.77 4.63 -21.53
N LYS A 22 -5.48 5.16 -22.52
CA LYS A 22 -6.93 5.45 -22.44
C LYS A 22 -7.75 4.26 -21.92
N ALA A 23 -7.41 3.05 -22.33
CA ALA A 23 -8.08 1.83 -21.89
C ALA A 23 -7.84 1.51 -20.40
N GLU A 24 -6.60 1.69 -19.92
CA GLU A 24 -6.26 1.52 -18.50
C GLU A 24 -6.90 2.63 -17.65
N ARG A 25 -6.94 3.87 -18.16
CA ARG A 25 -7.66 4.96 -17.50
C ARG A 25 -9.15 4.65 -17.33
N ALA A 26 -9.78 4.12 -18.37
CA ALA A 26 -11.19 3.71 -18.31
C ALA A 26 -11.43 2.57 -17.30
N LEU A 27 -10.49 1.62 -17.18
CA LEU A 27 -10.54 0.60 -16.12
C LEU A 27 -10.49 1.26 -14.73
N VAL A 28 -9.54 2.17 -14.49
CA VAL A 28 -9.40 2.87 -13.20
C VAL A 28 -10.65 3.68 -12.87
N ASP A 29 -11.22 4.42 -13.84
CA ASP A 29 -12.44 5.19 -13.63
C ASP A 29 -13.63 4.27 -13.29
N ARG A 30 -13.71 3.09 -13.93
CA ARG A 30 -14.72 2.07 -13.63
C ARG A 30 -14.58 1.50 -12.21
N LEU A 31 -13.35 1.20 -11.77
CA LEU A 31 -13.09 0.73 -10.40
C LEU A 31 -13.54 1.76 -9.36
N ASN A 32 -13.20 3.03 -9.57
CA ASN A 32 -13.61 4.11 -8.68
C ASN A 32 -15.13 4.33 -8.67
N ALA A 33 -15.78 4.21 -9.84
CA ALA A 33 -17.23 4.33 -9.94
C ALA A 33 -17.94 3.19 -9.19
N GLU A 34 -17.43 1.96 -9.29
CA GLU A 34 -18.00 0.82 -8.58
C GLU A 34 -17.78 0.93 -7.06
N ALA A 35 -16.58 1.29 -6.62
CA ALA A 35 -16.27 1.47 -5.20
C ALA A 35 -17.19 2.49 -4.49
N LYS A 36 -17.72 3.48 -5.23
CA LYS A 36 -18.68 4.47 -4.72
C LYS A 36 -20.12 3.96 -4.66
N LYS A 37 -20.46 2.95 -5.46
CA LYS A 37 -21.82 2.40 -5.57
C LYS A 37 -22.04 1.21 -4.65
N THR A 38 -21.03 0.35 -4.54
CA THR A 38 -21.13 -0.89 -3.79
C THR A 38 -21.11 -0.62 -2.29
N THR A 39 -21.94 -1.32 -1.53
CA THR A 39 -21.99 -1.25 -0.05
C THR A 39 -21.46 -2.51 0.62
N ASP A 40 -21.11 -3.55 -0.14
CA ASP A 40 -20.61 -4.83 0.34
C ASP A 40 -19.19 -5.11 -0.16
N TRP A 41 -18.28 -5.43 0.76
CA TRP A 41 -16.87 -5.64 0.44
C TRP A 41 -16.68 -6.82 -0.49
N SER A 42 -17.37 -7.93 -0.24
CA SER A 42 -17.22 -9.16 -1.02
C SER A 42 -17.63 -8.94 -2.48
N THR A 43 -18.70 -8.17 -2.68
CA THR A 43 -19.20 -7.76 -4.00
C THR A 43 -18.16 -6.92 -4.73
N PHE A 44 -17.60 -5.90 -4.08
CA PHE A 44 -16.55 -5.08 -4.68
C PHE A 44 -15.30 -5.92 -4.97
N SER A 45 -14.89 -6.77 -4.02
CA SER A 45 -13.70 -7.61 -4.12
C SER A 45 -13.73 -8.53 -5.34
N ASN A 46 -14.86 -9.21 -5.53
CA ASN A 46 -15.10 -10.06 -6.69
C ASN A 46 -15.11 -9.24 -7.99
N PHE A 47 -15.75 -8.07 -7.97
CA PHE A 47 -15.84 -7.19 -9.14
C PHE A 47 -14.45 -6.73 -9.61
N TRP A 48 -13.66 -6.11 -8.75
CA TRP A 48 -12.40 -5.51 -9.19
C TRP A 48 -11.39 -6.58 -9.60
N MET A 49 -11.33 -7.70 -8.88
CA MET A 49 -10.45 -8.82 -9.20
C MET A 49 -10.74 -9.39 -10.59
N ALA A 50 -12.02 -9.61 -10.91
CA ALA A 50 -12.43 -10.11 -12.22
C ALA A 50 -12.08 -9.10 -13.33
N ASN A 51 -12.46 -7.83 -13.17
CA ASN A 51 -12.26 -6.81 -14.20
C ASN A 51 -10.77 -6.52 -14.47
N VAL A 52 -9.95 -6.43 -13.42
CA VAL A 52 -8.50 -6.23 -13.57
C VAL A 52 -7.84 -7.44 -14.21
N SER A 53 -8.19 -8.66 -13.75
CA SER A 53 -7.61 -9.88 -14.31
C SER A 53 -7.98 -10.06 -15.78
N GLU A 54 -9.25 -9.86 -16.14
CA GLU A 54 -9.73 -9.95 -17.53
C GLU A 54 -9.01 -8.94 -18.44
N PHE A 55 -8.97 -7.66 -18.03
CA PHE A 55 -8.36 -6.59 -18.80
C PHE A 55 -6.90 -6.84 -19.16
N TYR A 56 -6.08 -7.27 -18.20
CA TYR A 56 -4.65 -7.49 -18.43
C TYR A 56 -4.33 -8.87 -19.00
N SER A 57 -5.14 -9.89 -18.71
CA SER A 57 -4.97 -11.21 -19.34
C SER A 57 -5.24 -11.12 -20.85
N ALA A 58 -6.21 -10.30 -21.26
CA ALA A 58 -6.47 -10.01 -22.68
C ALA A 58 -5.28 -9.31 -23.38
N GLN A 59 -4.37 -8.70 -22.62
CA GLN A 59 -3.12 -8.09 -23.10
C GLN A 59 -1.92 -9.03 -22.99
N GLY A 60 -2.13 -10.30 -22.60
CA GLY A 60 -1.09 -11.31 -22.47
C GLY A 60 -0.26 -11.23 -21.19
N LEU A 61 -0.66 -10.44 -20.20
CA LEU A 61 0.08 -10.34 -18.93
C LEU A 61 -0.16 -11.56 -18.05
N THR A 62 0.92 -12.04 -17.43
CA THR A 62 0.87 -13.08 -16.40
C THR A 62 0.41 -12.52 -15.06
N ARG A 63 -0.09 -13.38 -14.15
CA ARG A 63 -0.51 -12.96 -12.80
C ARG A 63 0.56 -12.15 -12.04
N PRO A 64 1.86 -12.50 -12.05
CA PRO A 64 2.89 -11.67 -11.44
C PRO A 64 3.01 -10.27 -12.05
N GLN A 65 2.87 -10.14 -13.37
CA GLN A 65 2.92 -8.85 -14.07
C GLN A 65 1.68 -8.02 -13.75
N ILE A 66 0.48 -8.63 -13.72
CA ILE A 66 -0.77 -7.97 -13.37
C ILE A 66 -0.66 -7.27 -12.02
N ARG A 67 -0.06 -7.93 -11.01
CA ARG A 67 0.13 -7.36 -9.66
C ARG A 67 0.99 -6.09 -9.62
N GLN A 68 1.75 -5.80 -10.67
CA GLN A 68 2.59 -4.61 -10.77
C GLN A 68 1.91 -3.45 -11.51
N THR A 69 0.76 -3.69 -12.14
CA THR A 69 0.02 -2.67 -12.90
C THR A 69 -0.63 -1.62 -12.01
N VAL A 70 -0.88 -0.43 -12.56
CA VAL A 70 -1.54 0.66 -11.81
C VAL A 70 -2.98 0.27 -11.49
N GLY A 71 -3.71 -0.29 -12.46
CA GLY A 71 -5.08 -0.78 -12.24
C GLY A 71 -5.20 -1.79 -11.09
N TYR A 72 -4.26 -2.74 -10.96
CA TYR A 72 -4.26 -3.68 -9.85
C TYR A 72 -3.99 -3.00 -8.50
N ARG A 73 -3.00 -2.11 -8.44
CA ARG A 73 -2.63 -1.40 -7.20
C ARG A 73 -3.77 -0.51 -6.70
N ILE A 74 -4.47 0.18 -7.61
CA ILE A 74 -5.65 0.97 -7.27
C ILE A 74 -6.80 0.08 -6.80
N GLY A 75 -7.09 -1.03 -7.50
CA GLY A 75 -8.12 -1.98 -7.07
C GLY A 75 -7.87 -2.54 -5.67
N GLN A 76 -6.63 -2.93 -5.39
CA GLN A 76 -6.21 -3.42 -4.08
C GLN A 76 -6.34 -2.35 -2.97
N ASP A 77 -6.00 -1.09 -3.27
CA ASP A 77 -6.14 0.01 -2.32
C ASP A 77 -7.62 0.28 -2.00
N LEU A 78 -8.47 0.34 -3.03
CA LEU A 78 -9.93 0.50 -2.86
C LEU A 78 -10.52 -0.64 -2.02
N ASP A 79 -10.11 -1.88 -2.28
CA ASP A 79 -10.53 -3.05 -1.50
C ASP A 79 -10.13 -2.92 -0.03
N SER A 80 -8.90 -2.49 0.23
CA SER A 80 -8.39 -2.24 1.58
C SER A 80 -9.16 -1.13 2.29
N ARG A 81 -9.46 -0.03 1.60
CA ARG A 81 -10.30 1.08 2.14
C ARG A 81 -11.69 0.58 2.52
N PHE A 82 -12.26 -0.31 1.72
CA PHE A 82 -13.57 -0.90 1.97
C PHE A 82 -13.55 -1.83 3.18
N ALA A 83 -12.55 -2.70 3.29
CA ALA A 83 -12.38 -3.57 4.45
C ALA A 83 -12.22 -2.73 5.75
N ILE A 84 -11.51 -1.60 5.67
CA ILE A 84 -11.35 -0.67 6.79
C ILE A 84 -12.67 0.02 7.15
N SER A 85 -13.41 0.54 6.16
CA SER A 85 -14.67 1.26 6.41
C SER A 85 -15.75 0.35 7.02
N GLN A 86 -15.69 -0.95 6.73
CA GLN A 86 -16.58 -1.97 7.31
C GLN A 86 -16.05 -2.60 8.61
N GLY A 87 -14.91 -2.16 9.13
CA GLY A 87 -14.31 -2.67 10.36
C GLY A 87 -13.74 -4.09 10.26
N MET A 88 -13.59 -4.63 9.05
CA MET A 88 -13.00 -5.95 8.80
C MET A 88 -11.47 -5.91 8.77
N ALA A 89 -10.89 -4.74 8.53
CA ALA A 89 -9.46 -4.50 8.61
C ALA A 89 -9.16 -3.24 9.44
N ARG A 90 -7.97 -3.18 10.02
CA ARG A 90 -7.47 -1.93 10.62
C ARG A 90 -6.70 -1.11 9.58
N SER A 91 -6.65 0.21 9.78
CA SER A 91 -5.73 1.05 9.02
C SER A 91 -4.28 0.57 9.21
N PRO A 92 -3.47 0.55 8.14
CA PRO A 92 -2.04 0.32 8.26
C PRO A 92 -1.38 1.45 9.06
N ASP A 93 -0.31 1.12 9.78
CA ASP A 93 0.59 2.08 10.44
C ASP A 93 2.05 1.81 10.05
N TYR A 94 2.98 2.65 10.51
CA TYR A 94 4.40 2.52 10.16
C TYR A 94 5.03 1.18 10.59
N ARG A 95 4.42 0.46 11.55
CA ARG A 95 4.91 -0.82 12.03
C ARG A 95 4.65 -1.91 10.99
N ASP A 96 3.57 -1.79 10.22
CA ASP A 96 3.31 -2.71 9.10
C ASP A 96 4.40 -2.63 8.03
N GLU A 97 4.85 -1.41 7.71
CA GLU A 97 5.97 -1.20 6.80
C GLU A 97 7.29 -1.69 7.40
N LEU A 98 7.49 -1.50 8.71
CA LEU A 98 8.66 -2.01 9.42
C LEU A 98 8.72 -3.55 9.39
N GLU A 99 7.62 -4.24 9.68
CA GLU A 99 7.54 -5.69 9.60
C GLU A 99 7.76 -6.18 8.17
N SER A 100 7.17 -5.52 7.17
CA SER A 100 7.36 -5.86 5.77
C SER A 100 8.82 -5.68 5.34
N LEU A 101 9.48 -4.62 5.81
CA LEU A 101 10.89 -4.36 5.56
C LEU A 101 11.76 -5.46 6.16
N ILE A 102 11.53 -5.83 7.42
CA ILE A 102 12.25 -6.90 8.11
C ILE A 102 12.12 -8.20 7.32
N GLN A 103 10.90 -8.61 7.00
CA GLN A 103 10.62 -9.87 6.29
C GLN A 103 11.25 -9.94 4.89
N LYS A 104 11.35 -8.80 4.19
CA LYS A 104 11.86 -8.76 2.81
C LYS A 104 13.38 -8.65 2.72
N ARG A 105 14.02 -8.03 3.70
CA ARG A 105 15.44 -7.64 3.61
C ARG A 105 16.34 -8.36 4.60
N PHE A 106 15.78 -8.94 5.66
CA PHE A 106 16.54 -9.55 6.75
C PHE A 106 16.01 -10.96 7.01
N GLN A 107 16.92 -11.90 7.29
CA GLN A 107 16.53 -13.28 7.60
C GLN A 107 15.91 -13.36 8.99
N THR A 108 16.33 -12.50 9.91
CA THR A 108 15.86 -12.47 11.30
C THR A 108 15.67 -11.04 11.81
N ARG A 109 14.87 -10.89 12.86
CA ARG A 109 14.73 -9.62 13.59
C ARG A 109 16.06 -9.17 14.21
N ARG A 110 16.89 -10.11 14.65
CA ARG A 110 18.21 -9.85 15.21
C ARG A 110 19.13 -9.18 14.19
N GLU A 111 19.17 -9.69 12.96
CA GLU A 111 19.97 -9.11 11.87
C GLU A 111 19.53 -7.66 11.57
N PHE A 112 18.22 -7.40 11.56
CA PHE A 112 17.70 -6.05 11.44
C PHE A 112 18.14 -5.14 12.60
N CYS A 113 18.07 -5.63 13.84
CA CYS A 113 18.53 -4.91 15.03
C CYS A 113 20.03 -4.58 14.95
N GLU A 114 20.87 -5.53 14.56
CA GLU A 114 22.31 -5.34 14.37
C GLU A 114 22.61 -4.28 13.30
N ALA A 115 21.88 -4.30 12.17
CA ALA A 115 22.06 -3.33 11.09
C ALA A 115 21.56 -1.91 11.44
N THR A 116 20.52 -1.80 12.27
CA THR A 116 19.89 -0.51 12.61
C THR A 116 20.41 0.09 13.92
N GLY A 117 21.07 -0.72 14.76
CA GLY A 117 21.43 -0.35 16.13
C GLY A 117 20.25 -0.32 17.11
N LEU A 118 19.08 -0.83 16.72
CA LEU A 118 17.95 -1.01 17.64
C LEU A 118 18.20 -2.22 18.54
N SER A 119 17.76 -2.14 19.80
CA SER A 119 17.71 -3.33 20.64
C SER A 119 16.53 -4.22 20.26
N GLU A 120 16.69 -5.53 20.40
CA GLU A 120 15.61 -6.50 20.13
C GLU A 120 14.39 -6.27 21.04
N ASP A 121 14.61 -5.87 22.29
CA ASP A 121 13.54 -5.50 23.22
C ASP A 121 12.74 -4.29 22.73
N MET A 122 13.45 -3.24 22.26
CA MET A 122 12.80 -2.05 21.73
C MET A 122 11.97 -2.39 20.48
N LEU A 123 12.53 -3.17 19.55
CA LEU A 123 11.81 -3.62 18.37
C LEU A 123 10.57 -4.44 18.75
N SER A 124 10.72 -5.40 19.66
CA SER A 124 9.60 -6.23 20.15
C SER A 124 8.47 -5.39 20.74
N HIS A 125 8.79 -4.39 21.56
CA HIS A 125 7.81 -3.46 22.13
C HIS A 125 7.13 -2.57 21.08
N VAL A 126 7.86 -2.17 20.03
CA VAL A 126 7.29 -1.38 18.93
C VAL A 126 6.31 -2.21 18.12
N LEU A 127 6.73 -3.41 17.70
CA LEU A 127 5.90 -4.31 16.89
C LEU A 127 4.65 -4.79 17.66
N SER A 128 4.77 -5.00 18.97
CA SER A 128 3.62 -5.32 19.84
C SER A 128 2.77 -4.11 20.24
N LYS A 129 3.00 -2.94 19.63
CA LYS A 129 2.27 -1.68 19.89
C LYS A 129 2.33 -1.19 21.34
N ARG A 130 3.28 -1.67 22.14
CA ARG A 130 3.50 -1.22 23.53
C ARG A 130 4.29 0.09 23.61
N LYS A 131 5.11 0.37 22.60
CA LYS A 131 5.89 1.60 22.49
C LYS A 131 5.87 2.16 21.07
N HIS A 132 6.26 3.42 20.95
CA HIS A 132 6.52 4.08 19.67
C HIS A 132 8.00 4.47 19.61
N LEU A 133 8.58 4.40 18.41
CA LEU A 133 9.87 5.05 18.16
C LEU A 133 9.65 6.55 18.01
N ALA A 134 10.51 7.35 18.63
CA ALA A 134 10.61 8.75 18.28
C ALA A 134 10.99 8.88 16.80
N ILE A 135 10.44 9.88 16.10
CA ILE A 135 10.66 10.06 14.66
C ILE A 135 12.15 10.11 14.31
N ASN A 136 12.94 10.88 15.07
CA ASN A 136 14.38 11.01 14.85
C ASN A 136 15.11 9.66 15.03
N THR A 137 14.68 8.83 15.98
CA THR A 137 15.24 7.50 16.19
C THR A 137 14.90 6.58 15.02
N LEU A 138 13.64 6.59 14.58
CA LEU A 138 13.21 5.79 13.43
C LEU A 138 13.97 6.20 12.16
N GLU A 139 14.10 7.51 11.91
CA GLU A 139 14.83 8.05 10.76
C GLU A 139 16.31 7.62 10.78
N GLU A 140 17.00 7.79 11.92
CA GLU A 140 18.40 7.38 12.07
C GLU A 140 18.59 5.87 11.80
N CYS A 141 17.72 5.04 12.38
CA CYS A 141 17.76 3.59 12.19
C CYS A 141 17.52 3.19 10.73
N LEU A 142 16.55 3.82 10.05
CA LEU A 142 16.28 3.56 8.64
C LEU A 142 17.44 4.02 7.75
N ARG A 143 18.07 5.16 8.06
CA ARG A 143 19.19 5.71 7.29
C ARG A 143 20.37 4.73 7.22
N ARG A 144 20.66 4.05 8.33
CA ARG A 144 21.75 3.04 8.41
C ARG A 144 21.58 1.87 7.46
N ILE A 145 20.34 1.55 7.10
CA ILE A 145 20.01 0.46 6.17
C ILE A 145 19.63 0.98 4.77
N GLY A 146 19.90 2.26 4.49
CA GLY A 146 19.68 2.88 3.19
C GLY A 146 18.23 3.26 2.90
N TYR A 147 17.41 3.48 3.93
CA TYR A 147 16.02 3.92 3.81
C TYR A 147 15.83 5.32 4.38
N SER A 148 14.84 6.05 3.85
CA SER A 148 14.43 7.37 4.34
C SER A 148 12.98 7.33 4.80
N LEU A 149 12.65 8.11 5.83
CA LEU A 149 11.27 8.31 6.25
C LEU A 149 10.58 9.31 5.32
N HIS A 150 9.37 8.98 4.87
CA HIS A 150 8.53 9.85 4.06
C HIS A 150 7.23 10.15 4.81
N ILE A 151 6.92 11.42 4.98
CA ILE A 151 5.66 11.88 5.58
C ILE A 151 4.73 12.25 4.44
N ALA A 152 3.65 11.50 4.28
CA ALA A 152 2.61 11.78 3.30
C ALA A 152 1.33 12.26 4.01
N PRO A 153 0.53 13.13 3.38
CA PRO A 153 -0.77 13.51 3.91
C PRO A 153 -1.66 12.27 4.04
N THR A 154 -2.34 12.14 5.18
CA THR A 154 -3.38 11.12 5.33
C THR A 154 -4.55 11.48 4.43
N SER A 155 -4.94 10.57 3.55
CA SER A 155 -6.19 10.70 2.78
C SER A 155 -7.37 10.47 3.72
N SER A 156 -7.64 11.44 4.59
CA SER A 156 -8.86 11.51 5.39
C SER A 156 -9.93 12.15 4.51
N GLY A 157 -10.63 11.30 3.74
CA GLY A 157 -11.81 11.64 2.97
C GLY A 157 -12.95 10.73 3.37
#